data_AF-A0A9X3EX08-F1
#
_entry.id   AF-A0A9X3EX08-F1
#
_cell.length_a   1.000
_cell.length_b   1.000
_cell.length_c   1.000
_cell.angle_alpha   90.00
_cell.angle_beta   90.00
_cell.angle_gamma   90.00
#
_symmetry.space_group_name_H-M   'P 1'
#
loop_
_entity.id
_entity.type
_entity.pdbx_description
1 polymer ?
#
loop_
_entity_poly.entity_id
_entity_poly.type
_entity_poly.pdbx_seq_one_letter_code
_entity_poly.pdbx_strand_id
1 'polypeptide(L)'
;MKMMDYAPSGARHADLEQRKATLRMVTADYCGDGTPYTVDGTPVAWRNASGSVVPGVAENSLEAKWGPDGALCLDDPRYADPASIHCAVPACSGNGSFGPGVEWRTMLP
;
A
#
# COMPACT_ATOMS: atom_id res chain seq x y z
N MET A 1 1.06 -34.29 -15.43
CA MET A 1 0.55 -33.40 -14.36
C MET A 1 1.39 -32.13 -14.41
N LYS A 2 0.84 -31.02 -14.92
CA LYS A 2 1.57 -29.75 -15.08
C LYS A 2 1.48 -29.03 -13.74
N MET A 3 2.58 -29.04 -12.98
CA MET A 3 2.68 -28.30 -11.72
C MET A 3 2.67 -26.81 -12.09
N MET A 4 1.60 -26.13 -11.73
CA MET A 4 1.35 -24.72 -12.03
C MET A 4 2.52 -23.83 -11.60
N ASP A 5 3.27 -23.31 -12.57
CA ASP A 5 4.00 -22.02 -12.59
C ASP A 5 4.71 -21.52 -11.32
N TYR A 6 5.10 -22.40 -10.40
CA TYR A 6 5.94 -22.10 -9.23
C TYR A 6 7.44 -22.13 -9.55
N ALA A 7 7.78 -22.26 -10.84
CA ALA A 7 9.15 -22.18 -11.31
C ALA A 7 9.64 -20.71 -11.31
N PRO A 8 10.94 -20.46 -11.10
CA PRO A 8 11.54 -19.12 -11.04
C PRO A 8 11.40 -18.30 -12.33
N SER A 9 10.92 -18.91 -13.42
CA SER A 9 10.74 -18.29 -14.74
C SER A 9 9.27 -17.99 -15.10
N GLY A 10 8.34 -18.06 -14.15
CA GLY A 10 6.93 -17.71 -14.37
C GLY A 10 6.72 -16.20 -14.51
N ALA A 11 6.08 -15.73 -15.59
CA ALA A 11 5.77 -14.32 -15.84
C ALA A 11 4.71 -13.70 -14.88
N ARG A 12 4.51 -14.29 -13.69
CA ARG A 12 3.57 -13.85 -12.64
C ARG A 12 4.27 -13.62 -11.28
N HIS A 13 5.57 -13.37 -11.28
CA HIS A 13 6.29 -13.10 -10.05
C HIS A 13 6.26 -11.60 -9.76
N ALA A 14 5.50 -11.20 -8.74
CA ALA A 14 5.78 -9.95 -8.05
C ALA A 14 7.25 -9.98 -7.60
N ASP A 15 8.02 -8.95 -7.94
CA ASP A 15 9.40 -8.87 -7.48
C ASP A 15 9.47 -8.64 -5.96
N LEU A 16 10.68 -8.64 -5.40
CA LEU A 16 10.87 -8.47 -3.97
C LEU A 16 10.31 -7.12 -3.46
N GLU A 17 10.49 -6.05 -4.23
CA GLU A 17 10.08 -4.71 -3.83
C GLU A 17 8.54 -4.58 -3.88
N GLN A 18 7.89 -5.17 -4.88
CA GLN A 18 6.43 -5.24 -4.96
C GLN A 18 5.83 -6.03 -3.79
N ARG A 19 6.49 -7.13 -3.38
CA ARG A 19 6.07 -7.91 -2.21
C ARG A 19 6.24 -7.12 -0.91
N LYS A 20 7.37 -6.43 -0.74
CA LYS A 20 7.58 -5.53 0.41
C LYS A 20 6.49 -4.46 0.46
N ALA A 21 6.24 -3.77 -0.66
CA ALA A 21 5.23 -2.71 -0.75
C ALA A 21 3.84 -3.23 -0.38
N THR A 22 3.49 -4.45 -0.83
CA THR A 22 2.24 -5.10 -0.46
C THR A 22 2.13 -5.31 1.05
N LEU A 23 3.18 -5.83 1.68
CA LEU A 23 3.19 -6.08 3.14
C LEU A 23 3.07 -4.77 3.92
N ARG A 24 3.81 -3.72 3.53
CA ARG A 24 3.73 -2.41 4.17
C ARG A 24 2.34 -1.81 4.05
N MET A 25 1.77 -1.86 2.85
CA MET A 25 0.40 -1.40 2.59
C MET A 25 -0.63 -2.14 3.46
N VAL A 26 -0.63 -3.48 3.46
CA VAL A 26 -1.65 -4.24 4.18
C VAL A 26 -1.60 -3.96 5.69
N THR A 27 -0.40 -3.84 6.25
CA THR A 27 -0.17 -3.59 7.69
C THR A 27 -0.25 -2.11 8.09
N ALA A 28 -0.48 -1.21 7.13
CA ALA A 28 -0.34 0.23 7.32
C ALA A 28 1.01 0.62 7.96
N ASP A 29 2.09 -0.08 7.60
CA ASP A 29 3.42 0.24 8.09
C ASP A 29 3.97 1.47 7.36
N TYR A 30 3.48 2.64 7.78
CA TYR A 30 3.80 3.93 7.18
C TYR A 30 5.30 4.23 7.25
N CYS A 31 5.97 3.76 8.31
CA CYS A 31 7.38 4.06 8.58
C CYS A 31 8.36 3.09 7.92
N GLY A 32 7.88 1.91 7.49
CA GLY A 32 8.71 0.89 6.85
C GLY A 32 9.56 0.06 7.82
N ASP A 33 9.33 0.18 9.12
CA ASP A 33 10.14 -0.44 10.18
C ASP A 33 9.50 -1.71 10.76
N GLY A 34 8.29 -2.05 10.31
CA GLY A 34 7.50 -3.18 10.79
C GLY A 34 6.43 -2.81 11.82
N THR A 35 6.31 -1.54 12.21
CA THR A 35 5.27 -1.08 13.15
C THR A 35 3.92 -0.98 12.43
N PRO A 36 2.90 -1.79 12.79
CA PRO A 36 1.60 -1.73 12.14
C PRO A 36 0.75 -0.57 12.68
N TYR A 37 0.03 0.12 11.79
CA TYR A 37 -0.92 1.18 12.14
C TYR A 37 -2.35 0.85 11.67
N THR A 38 -2.67 -0.44 11.64
CA THR A 38 -3.97 -0.98 11.27
C THR A 38 -4.32 -2.15 12.20
N VAL A 39 -5.59 -2.55 12.18
CA VAL A 39 -6.06 -3.78 12.83
C VAL A 39 -6.74 -4.71 11.82
N ASP A 40 -6.99 -5.95 12.21
CA ASP A 40 -7.70 -6.89 11.35
C ASP A 40 -9.12 -6.39 11.04
N GLY A 41 -9.57 -6.62 9.81
CA GLY A 41 -10.91 -6.22 9.35
C GLY A 41 -11.05 -4.75 8.95
N THR A 42 -9.98 -3.97 8.97
CA THR A 42 -10.00 -2.57 8.52
C THR A 42 -10.36 -2.50 7.02
N PRO A 43 -11.47 -1.86 6.63
CA PRO A 43 -11.81 -1.71 5.23
C PRO A 43 -10.91 -0.65 4.58
N VAL A 44 -10.32 -0.99 3.44
CA VAL A 44 -9.47 -0.09 2.66
C VAL A 44 -9.62 -0.42 1.18
N ALA A 45 -9.82 0.61 0.36
CA ALA A 45 -9.77 0.49 -1.09
C ALA A 45 -8.32 0.58 -1.54
N TRP A 46 -7.84 -0.37 -2.34
CA TRP A 46 -6.49 -0.33 -2.89
C TRP A 46 -6.47 -0.43 -4.40
N ARG A 47 -5.47 0.19 -5.00
CA ARG A 47 -5.13 0.09 -6.43
C ARG A 47 -3.63 -0.09 -6.58
N ASN A 48 -3.22 -0.82 -7.62
CA ASN A 48 -1.83 -0.87 -8.04
C ASN A 48 -1.56 0.06 -9.22
N ALA A 49 -0.28 0.38 -9.43
CA ALA A 49 0.16 1.26 -10.52
C ALA A 49 -0.22 0.74 -11.92
N SER A 50 -0.33 -0.58 -12.11
CA SER A 50 -0.74 -1.17 -13.39
C SER A 50 -2.25 -1.09 -13.66
N GLY A 51 -3.06 -0.70 -12.66
CA GLY A 51 -4.51 -0.57 -12.78
C GLY A 51 -5.26 -1.91 -12.88
N SER A 52 -4.61 -3.03 -12.58
CA SER A 52 -5.23 -4.36 -12.66
C SER A 52 -6.13 -4.69 -11.46
N VAL A 53 -6.02 -3.93 -10.37
CA VAL A 53 -6.83 -4.16 -9.16
C VAL A 53 -8.01 -3.20 -9.09
N VAL A 54 -9.19 -3.78 -8.90
CA VAL A 54 -10.45 -3.07 -8.71
C VAL A 54 -10.76 -3.02 -7.19
N PRO A 55 -11.00 -1.83 -6.61
CA PRO A 55 -11.36 -1.70 -5.20
C PRO A 55 -12.66 -2.41 -4.84
N GLY A 56 -12.68 -3.02 -3.65
CA GLY A 56 -13.87 -3.69 -3.10
C GLY A 56 -14.75 -2.81 -2.21
N VAL A 57 -14.30 -1.60 -1.88
CA VAL A 57 -15.01 -0.61 -1.05
C VAL A 57 -14.91 0.79 -1.69
N ALA A 58 -15.63 1.77 -1.15
CA ALA A 58 -15.61 3.15 -1.64
C ALA A 58 -14.21 3.79 -1.52
N GLU A 59 -13.96 4.78 -2.37
CA GLU A 59 -12.70 5.53 -2.44
C GLU A 59 -12.97 7.00 -2.10
N ASN A 60 -13.12 7.32 -0.81
CA ASN A 60 -13.57 8.64 -0.35
C ASN A 60 -12.42 9.58 0.02
N SER A 61 -11.45 9.12 0.81
CA SER A 61 -10.26 9.90 1.20
C SER A 61 -8.98 9.16 0.85
N LEU A 62 -7.92 9.89 0.50
CA LEU A 62 -6.61 9.29 0.25
C LEU A 62 -5.98 8.93 1.59
N GLU A 63 -5.64 7.65 1.77
CA GLU A 63 -4.84 7.23 2.91
C GLU A 63 -3.37 7.50 2.60
N ALA A 64 -2.77 6.69 1.72
CA ALA A 64 -1.34 6.72 1.48
C ALA A 64 -0.96 6.17 0.10
N LYS A 65 0.28 6.50 -0.30
CA LYS A 65 0.96 5.88 -1.43
C LYS A 65 2.14 5.06 -0.92
N TRP A 66 2.33 3.88 -1.47
CA TRP A 66 3.19 2.86 -0.88
C TRP A 66 4.32 2.46 -1.82
N GLY A 67 5.51 2.40 -1.25
CA GLY A 67 6.69 1.78 -1.82
C GLY A 67 7.17 0.63 -0.94
N PRO A 68 8.29 -0.01 -1.33
CA PRO A 68 8.84 -1.13 -0.57
C PRO A 68 9.32 -0.77 0.84
N ASP A 69 9.67 0.49 1.06
CA ASP A 69 10.25 0.98 2.32
C ASP A 69 9.24 1.74 3.20
N GLY A 70 7.93 1.59 2.93
CA GLY A 70 6.85 2.21 3.71
C GLY A 70 6.00 3.15 2.88
N ALA A 71 5.34 4.09 3.56
CA ALA A 71 4.54 5.11 2.90
C ALA A 71 5.44 6.18 2.29
N LEU A 72 5.29 6.40 0.98
CA LEU A 72 5.93 7.50 0.26
C LEU A 72 5.26 8.85 0.57
N CYS A 73 3.97 8.81 0.89
CA CYS A 73 3.22 9.92 1.46
C CYS A 73 1.98 9.39 2.21
N LEU A 74 1.46 10.18 3.13
CA LEU A 74 0.32 9.86 3.99
C LEU A 74 -0.55 11.11 4.20
N ASP A 75 -1.86 10.99 4.01
CA ASP A 75 -2.85 12.05 4.25
C ASP A 75 -3.79 11.68 5.40
N ASP A 76 -4.65 10.66 5.22
CA ASP A 76 -5.67 10.24 6.18
C ASP A 76 -5.34 8.85 6.76
N PRO A 77 -4.72 8.74 7.94
CA PRO A 77 -4.37 7.46 8.53
C PRO A 77 -5.62 6.71 9.01
N ARG A 78 -5.62 5.37 8.87
CA ARG A 78 -6.77 4.51 9.24
C ARG A 78 -7.35 4.76 10.64
N TYR A 79 -6.59 4.43 11.69
CA TYR A 79 -7.01 4.57 13.10
C TYR A 79 -6.02 5.36 13.95
N ALA A 80 -4.84 5.65 13.41
CA ALA A 80 -3.82 6.35 14.13
C ALA A 80 -4.15 7.84 14.16
N ASP A 81 -4.06 8.46 15.33
CA ASP A 81 -3.85 9.91 15.36
C ASP A 81 -2.56 10.18 14.55
N PRO A 82 -2.55 11.09 13.57
CA PRO A 82 -1.34 11.44 12.84
C PRO A 82 -0.14 11.73 13.77
N ALA A 83 -0.38 12.29 14.96
CA ALA A 83 0.65 12.55 15.96
C ALA A 83 1.21 11.30 16.67
N SER A 84 0.52 10.16 16.57
CA SER A 84 0.96 8.86 17.12
C SER A 84 1.87 8.07 16.17
N ILE A 85 1.98 8.51 14.91
CA ILE A 85 2.90 7.94 13.94
C ILE A 85 4.31 8.43 14.28
N HIS A 86 5.21 7.49 14.57
CA HIS A 86 6.48 7.82 15.20
C HIS A 86 7.52 8.38 14.22
N CYS A 87 7.26 8.25 12.92
CA CYS A 87 8.11 8.76 11.85
C CYS A 87 7.47 9.96 11.14
N ALA A 88 8.30 10.79 10.51
CA ALA A 88 7.81 11.85 9.65
C ALA A 88 7.52 11.31 8.24
N VAL A 89 6.25 11.27 7.86
CA VAL A 89 5.82 10.93 6.50
C VAL A 89 5.28 12.21 5.84
N PRO A 90 5.72 12.56 4.62
CA PRO A 90 5.22 13.75 3.95
C PRO A 90 3.75 13.60 3.53
N ALA A 91 3.02 14.71 3.50
CA ALA A 91 1.66 14.74 2.95
C ALA A 91 1.65 14.43 1.44
N CYS A 92 0.56 13.84 0.96
CA CYS A 92 0.40 13.52 -0.45
C CYS A 92 0.02 14.77 -1.25
N SER A 93 0.96 15.31 -2.02
CA SER A 93 0.64 16.36 -3.00
C SER A 93 -0.08 15.75 -4.23
N GLY A 94 -1.42 15.78 -4.26
CA GLY A 94 -2.23 15.57 -5.47
C GLY A 94 -3.37 14.54 -5.38
N ASN A 95 -4.15 14.42 -6.46
CA ASN A 95 -5.45 13.72 -6.55
C ASN A 95 -5.38 12.17 -6.54
N GLY A 96 -4.38 11.59 -5.86
CA GLY A 96 -4.21 10.13 -5.80
C GLY A 96 -3.65 9.47 -7.06
N SER A 97 -2.94 10.21 -7.93
CA SER A 97 -2.20 9.64 -9.05
C SER A 97 -0.95 8.87 -8.59
N PHE A 98 -0.55 7.85 -9.35
CA PHE A 98 0.69 7.09 -9.11
C PHE A 98 1.90 7.91 -9.59
N GLY A 99 2.80 8.21 -8.66
CA GLY A 99 4.10 8.83 -8.95
C GLY A 99 5.21 7.78 -9.11
N PRO A 100 6.45 8.21 -9.40
CA PRO A 100 7.59 7.30 -9.46
C PRO A 100 7.76 6.55 -8.13
N GLY A 101 7.99 5.24 -8.19
CA GLY A 101 8.20 4.37 -7.03
C GLY A 101 6.93 3.95 -6.29
N VAL A 102 5.76 4.47 -6.65
CA VAL A 102 4.48 4.05 -6.06
C VAL A 102 4.05 2.72 -6.68
N GLU A 103 4.00 1.66 -5.87
CA GLU A 103 3.42 0.37 -6.30
C GLU A 103 1.93 0.32 -5.96
N TRP A 104 1.56 0.76 -4.76
CA TRP A 104 0.18 0.75 -4.29
C TRP A 104 -0.30 2.13 -3.86
N ARG A 105 -1.60 2.33 -3.98
CA ARG A 105 -2.32 3.44 -3.37
C ARG A 105 -3.50 2.89 -2.60
N THR A 106 -3.72 3.41 -1.40
CA THR A 106 -4.90 3.11 -0.60
C THR A 106 -5.77 4.33 -0.38
N MET A 107 -7.08 4.10 -0.28
CA MET A 107 -8.11 5.09 0.04
C MET A 107 -9.07 4.52 1.08
N LEU A 108 -9.56 5.38 1.96
CA LEU A 108 -10.56 5.00 2.96
C LEU A 108 -11.98 5.19 2.39
N PRO A 109 -12.93 4.32 2.78
CA PRO A 109 -14.33 4.38 2.34
C PRO A 109 -15.18 5.41 3.10
#